data_AF-A0AA35VR19-F1
#
_entry.id   AF-A0AA35VR19-F1
#
_cell.length_a   1.000
_cell.length_b   1.000
_cell.length_c   1.000
_cell.angle_alpha   90.00
_cell.angle_beta   90.00
_cell.angle_gamma   90.00
#
_symmetry.space_group_name_H-M   'P 1'
#
loop_
_entity.id
_entity.type
_entity.pdbx_description
1 polymer ?
#
loop_
_entity_poly.entity_id
_entity_poly.type
_entity_poly.pdbx_seq_one_letter_code
_entity_poly.pdbx_strand_id
1 'polypeptide(L)'
;MVSYIQSWTQLFEERPIWSRGWIQYRTKLPNVIVRSLLALVSYYFTNGPWKMLWVRLGYDPRSTPDSKRYQCLDYRLPREIAAVSTLEARRSKLRKGLIYAGSKKQDEFQLSGDSVQLAEAVADSNAPETEACPVFIAHQLPTQRQVYYQLCDLRDESLQTLLHANDGREDECSVSVYFGQKRP
;
A
#
# COMPACT_ATOMS: atom_id res chain seq x y z
N MET A 1 11.53 23.03 11.49
CA MET A 1 11.18 22.83 10.06
C MET A 1 12.43 22.44 9.25
N VAL A 2 13.53 23.20 9.35
CA VAL A 2 14.80 22.89 8.65
C VAL A 2 15.35 21.48 8.94
N SER A 3 15.31 21.03 10.20
CA SER A 3 15.75 19.67 10.58
C SER A 3 14.95 18.55 9.91
N TYR A 4 13.64 18.72 9.75
CA TYR A 4 12.78 17.74 9.07
C TYR A 4 13.07 17.67 7.58
N ILE A 5 13.30 18.82 6.93
CA ILE A 5 13.65 18.86 5.51
C ILE A 5 14.94 18.09 5.28
N GLN A 6 15.98 18.33 6.08
CA GLN A 6 17.25 17.61 5.95
C GLN A 6 17.11 16.10 6.17
N SER A 7 16.36 15.67 7.18
CA SER A 7 16.06 14.25 7.42
C SER A 7 15.32 13.61 6.24
N TRP A 8 14.41 14.35 5.61
CA TRP A 8 13.66 13.85 4.45
C TRP A 8 14.49 13.85 3.17
N THR A 9 15.41 14.78 3.00
CA THR A 9 16.39 14.73 1.92
C THR A 9 17.21 13.44 2.02
N GLN A 10 17.70 13.08 3.21
CA GLN A 10 18.41 11.82 3.44
C GLN A 10 17.54 10.59 3.15
N LEU A 11 16.26 10.62 3.53
CA LEU A 11 15.30 9.55 3.19
C LEU A 11 15.19 9.32 1.67
N PHE A 12 15.19 10.40 0.90
CA PHE A 12 15.13 10.36 -0.55
C PHE A 12 16.49 10.09 -1.24
N GLU A 13 17.61 10.30 -0.54
CA GLU A 13 18.94 9.86 -0.98
C GLU A 13 19.07 8.34 -0.92
N GLU A 14 18.56 7.71 0.15
CA GLU A 14 18.54 6.24 0.28
C GLU A 14 17.67 5.57 -0.79
N ARG A 15 16.51 6.17 -1.08
CA ARG A 15 15.59 5.70 -2.12
C ARG A 15 14.91 6.91 -2.76
N PRO A 16 15.10 7.15 -4.07
CA PRO A 16 14.61 8.37 -4.71
C PRO A 16 13.10 8.38 -4.94
N ILE A 17 12.41 7.24 -4.80
CA ILE A 17 10.98 7.10 -5.11
C ILE A 17 10.25 6.32 -4.02
N TRP A 18 9.21 6.92 -3.44
CA TRP A 18 8.44 6.33 -2.34
C TRP A 18 6.93 6.47 -2.54
N SER A 19 6.17 5.49 -2.06
CA SER A 19 4.74 5.67 -1.83
C SER A 19 4.49 6.44 -0.53
N ARG A 20 3.36 7.14 -0.45
CA ARG A 20 2.96 7.86 0.77
C ARG A 20 2.83 6.93 1.97
N GLY A 21 2.21 5.77 1.79
CA GLY A 21 2.02 4.79 2.87
C GLY A 21 3.33 4.24 3.42
N TRP A 22 4.34 4.03 2.57
CA TRP A 22 5.68 3.64 3.04
C TRP A 22 6.36 4.74 3.87
N ILE A 23 6.26 6.00 3.44
CA ILE A 23 6.81 7.13 4.20
C ILE A 23 6.13 7.25 5.56
N GLN A 24 4.81 7.11 5.61
CA GLN A 24 4.07 7.13 6.88
C GLN A 24 4.44 5.97 7.77
N TYR A 25 4.53 4.77 7.21
CA TYR A 25 4.94 3.59 7.94
C TYR A 25 6.34 3.76 8.54
N ARG A 26 7.28 4.37 7.80
CA ARG A 26 8.67 4.56 8.27
C ARG A 26 8.81 5.71 9.27
N THR A 27 8.21 6.86 8.98
CA THR A 27 8.38 8.08 9.78
C THR A 27 7.45 8.14 11.00
N LYS A 28 6.35 7.39 10.98
CA LYS A 28 5.27 7.44 12.01
C LYS A 28 4.69 8.85 12.21
N LEU A 29 4.84 9.72 11.22
CA LEU A 29 4.35 11.10 11.28
C LEU A 29 2.87 11.18 10.87
N PRO A 30 2.11 12.14 11.44
CA PRO A 30 0.76 12.44 11.00
C PRO A 30 0.66 12.78 9.52
N ASN A 31 -0.46 12.41 8.91
CA ASN A 31 -0.82 12.66 7.52
C ASN A 31 -0.57 14.10 7.06
N VAL A 32 -0.99 15.08 7.86
CA VAL A 32 -0.86 16.50 7.54
C VAL A 32 0.61 16.90 7.38
N ILE A 33 1.46 16.49 8.32
CA ILE A 33 2.90 16.79 8.30
C ILE A 33 3.58 16.12 7.10
N VAL A 34 3.25 14.86 6.83
CA VAL A 34 3.79 14.11 5.68
C VAL A 34 3.47 14.81 4.36
N ARG A 35 2.22 15.26 4.17
CA ARG A 35 1.81 15.97 2.93
C ARG A 35 2.57 17.28 2.75
N SER A 36 2.70 18.06 3.83
CA SER A 36 3.44 19.34 3.78
C SER A 36 4.92 19.13 3.45
N LEU A 37 5.58 18.12 4.04
CA LEU A 37 6.98 17.83 3.76
C LEU A 37 7.20 17.30 2.34
N LEU A 38 6.33 16.40 1.87
CA LEU A 38 6.36 15.87 0.50
C LEU A 38 6.33 16.99 -0.54
N ALA A 39 5.45 17.97 -0.37
CA ALA A 39 5.31 19.11 -1.28
C ALA A 39 6.59 19.98 -1.37
N LEU A 40 7.48 19.93 -0.37
CA LEU A 40 8.70 20.72 -0.34
C LEU A 40 9.91 19.98 -0.94
N VAL A 41 9.98 18.66 -0.81
CA VAL A 41 11.19 17.87 -1.14
C VAL A 41 11.02 16.94 -2.34
N SER A 42 9.80 16.80 -2.84
CA SER A 42 9.46 15.82 -3.87
C SER A 42 8.38 16.33 -4.82
N TYR A 43 8.22 15.64 -5.94
CA TYR A 43 7.11 15.82 -6.88
C TYR A 43 6.38 14.49 -7.07
N TYR A 44 5.19 14.52 -7.67
CA TYR A 44 4.28 13.38 -7.71
C TYR A 44 3.88 12.99 -9.13
N PHE A 45 3.93 11.69 -9.44
CA PHE A 45 3.45 11.15 -10.71
C PHE A 45 1.97 10.75 -10.61
N THR A 46 1.14 11.36 -11.46
CA THR A 46 -0.30 11.04 -11.54
C THR A 46 -0.59 9.82 -12.42
N ASN A 47 0.27 9.51 -13.38
CA ASN A 47 0.10 8.45 -14.37
C ASN A 47 1.44 7.75 -14.69
N GLY A 48 1.37 6.73 -15.55
CA GLY A 48 2.53 5.97 -16.01
C GLY A 48 3.05 4.93 -15.01
N PRO A 49 4.27 4.40 -15.25
CA PRO A 49 4.84 3.31 -14.46
C PRO A 49 5.11 3.67 -12.99
N TRP A 50 5.32 4.95 -12.69
CA TRP A 50 5.51 5.46 -11.32
C TRP A 50 4.27 6.17 -10.77
N LYS A 51 3.08 5.89 -11.32
CA LYS A 51 1.83 6.48 -10.82
C LYS A 51 1.69 6.30 -9.31
N MET A 52 1.12 7.30 -8.64
CA MET A 52 0.87 7.29 -7.20
C MET A 52 2.14 7.33 -6.33
N LEU A 53 3.30 7.62 -6.91
CA LEU A 53 4.58 7.71 -6.18
C LEU A 53 5.11 9.14 -6.12
N TRP A 54 5.84 9.40 -5.04
CA TRP A 54 6.57 10.63 -4.79
C TRP A 54 8.04 10.44 -5.13
N VAL A 55 8.59 11.39 -5.88
CA VAL A 55 9.94 11.33 -6.44
C VAL A 55 10.76 12.51 -5.95
N ARG A 56 12.00 12.27 -5.54
CA ARG A 56 12.94 13.31 -5.13
C ARG A 56 13.08 14.39 -6.20
N LEU A 57 13.08 15.66 -5.80
CA LEU A 57 13.36 16.77 -6.72
C LEU A 57 14.73 16.57 -7.42
N GLY A 58 14.75 16.84 -8.73
CA GLY A 58 15.94 16.68 -9.58
C GLY A 58 16.27 15.25 -10.01
N TYR A 59 15.47 14.25 -9.61
CA TYR A 59 15.60 12.88 -10.11
C TYR A 59 14.50 12.59 -11.13
N ASP A 60 14.86 12.15 -12.34
CA ASP A 60 13.91 11.67 -13.34
C ASP A 60 14.04 10.14 -13.46
N PRO A 61 13.02 9.35 -13.08
CA PRO A 61 13.11 7.91 -13.15
C PRO A 61 13.12 7.37 -14.60
N ARG A 62 12.72 8.18 -15.59
CA ARG A 62 12.72 7.79 -17.00
C ARG A 62 14.10 7.84 -17.62
N SER A 63 15.02 8.63 -17.06
CA SER A 63 16.39 8.75 -17.58
C SER A 63 17.34 7.68 -17.04
N THR A 64 16.91 6.89 -16.06
CA THR A 64 17.77 5.92 -15.37
C THR A 64 17.09 4.54 -15.39
N PRO A 65 17.58 3.57 -16.17
CA PRO A 65 16.97 2.23 -16.28
C PRO A 65 16.77 1.51 -14.94
N ASP A 66 17.71 1.69 -14.00
CA ASP A 66 17.63 1.13 -12.64
C ASP A 66 16.36 1.56 -11.88
N SER A 67 15.75 2.67 -12.25
CA SER A 67 14.51 3.16 -11.62
C SER A 67 13.31 2.24 -11.84
N LYS A 68 13.40 1.29 -12.78
CA LYS A 68 12.34 0.31 -13.06
C LYS A 68 11.93 -0.45 -11.80
N ARG A 69 12.88 -0.73 -10.89
CA ARG A 69 12.61 -1.43 -9.63
C ARG A 69 11.67 -0.67 -8.70
N TYR A 70 11.49 0.63 -8.91
CA TYR A 70 10.61 1.45 -8.08
C TYR A 70 9.22 1.64 -8.68
N GLN A 71 8.94 1.07 -9.86
CA GLN A 71 7.65 1.16 -10.50
C GLN A 71 6.52 0.62 -9.62
N CYS A 72 5.31 1.11 -9.89
CA CYS A 72 4.09 0.78 -9.17
C CYS A 72 3.32 -0.35 -9.86
N LEU A 73 3.02 -1.41 -9.12
CA LEU A 73 2.14 -2.52 -9.50
C LEU A 73 0.74 -2.31 -8.90
N ASP A 74 -0.28 -2.19 -9.76
CA ASP A 74 -1.69 -2.08 -9.36
C ASP A 74 -2.30 -3.49 -9.27
N TYR A 75 -2.48 -3.98 -8.05
CA TYR A 75 -3.08 -5.27 -7.78
C TYR A 75 -4.54 -5.11 -7.34
N ARG A 76 -5.47 -5.79 -8.03
CA ARG A 76 -6.90 -5.72 -7.75
C ARG A 76 -7.48 -7.10 -7.53
N LEU A 77 -8.03 -7.33 -6.35
CA LEU A 77 -8.78 -8.53 -6.03
C LEU A 77 -10.14 -8.54 -6.75
N PRO A 78 -10.53 -9.70 -7.33
CA PRO A 78 -11.92 -9.98 -7.69
C PRO A 78 -12.86 -9.75 -6.52
N ARG A 79 -14.12 -9.39 -6.79
CA ARG A 79 -15.07 -8.99 -5.74
C ARG A 79 -15.35 -10.14 -4.77
N GLU A 80 -15.39 -11.35 -5.29
CA GLU A 80 -15.66 -12.59 -4.58
C GLU A 80 -14.55 -12.87 -3.56
N ILE A 81 -13.29 -12.72 -3.99
CA ILE A 81 -12.11 -12.93 -3.14
C ILE A 81 -11.97 -11.78 -2.12
N ALA A 82 -12.23 -10.55 -2.54
CA ALA A 82 -12.20 -9.39 -1.65
C ALA A 82 -13.22 -9.50 -0.51
N ALA A 83 -14.41 -10.07 -0.77
CA ALA A 83 -15.40 -10.32 0.27
C ALA A 83 -14.86 -11.27 1.35
N VAL A 84 -14.17 -12.35 0.95
CA VAL A 84 -13.53 -13.28 1.89
C VAL A 84 -12.42 -12.60 2.68
N SER A 85 -11.51 -11.89 2.01
CA SER A 85 -10.39 -11.19 2.67
C SER A 85 -10.86 -10.14 3.68
N THR A 86 -11.90 -9.36 3.35
CA THR A 86 -12.43 -8.36 4.28
C THR A 86 -13.08 -9.00 5.51
N LEU A 87 -13.76 -10.15 5.35
CA LEU A 87 -14.30 -10.91 6.48
C LEU A 87 -13.19 -11.48 7.36
N GLU A 88 -12.12 -12.03 6.77
CA GLU A 88 -10.96 -12.54 7.52
C GLU A 88 -10.22 -11.41 8.25
N ALA A 89 -10.02 -10.27 7.60
CA ALA A 89 -9.46 -9.08 8.22
C ALA A 89 -10.31 -8.61 9.40
N ARG A 90 -11.64 -8.56 9.25
CA ARG A 90 -12.58 -8.24 10.34
C ARG A 90 -12.49 -9.24 11.49
N ARG A 91 -12.48 -10.54 11.21
CA ARG A 91 -12.31 -11.60 12.22
C ARG A 91 -10.99 -11.46 12.99
N SER A 92 -9.90 -11.15 12.29
CA SER A 92 -8.59 -10.95 12.90
C SER A 92 -8.55 -9.72 13.83
N LYS A 93 -9.21 -8.62 13.44
CA LYS A 93 -9.35 -7.41 14.27
C LYS A 93 -10.16 -7.69 15.52
N LEU A 94 -11.28 -8.42 15.40
CA LEU A 94 -12.12 -8.81 16.54
C LEU A 94 -11.33 -9.68 17.53
N ARG A 95 -10.56 -10.66 17.03
CA ARG A 95 -9.66 -11.48 17.87
C ARG A 95 -8.61 -10.65 18.60
N LYS A 96 -7.96 -9.69 17.91
CA LYS A 96 -6.97 -8.79 18.55
C LYS A 96 -7.61 -7.85 19.59
N GLY A 97 -8.82 -7.37 19.34
CA GLY A 97 -9.58 -6.54 20.30
C GLY A 97 -9.97 -7.31 21.57
N LEU A 98 -10.31 -8.60 21.44
CA LEU A 98 -10.62 -9.44 22.60
C LEU A 98 -9.41 -9.68 23.51
N ILE A 99 -8.19 -9.74 22.94
CA ILE A 99 -6.96 -9.92 23.73
C ILE A 99 -6.64 -8.68 24.59
N TYR A 100 -7.00 -7.47 24.12
CA TYR A 100 -6.85 -6.23 24.90
C TYR A 100 -8.03 -5.96 25.86
N ALA A 101 -9.16 -6.62 25.67
CA ALA A 101 -10.32 -6.54 26.56
C ALA A 101 -10.26 -7.56 27.73
N GLY A 102 -9.11 -8.19 27.95
CA GLY A 102 -8.86 -9.14 29.05
C GLY A 102 -8.64 -8.46 30.40
N SER A 103 -9.56 -7.61 30.85
CA SER A 103 -9.68 -7.23 32.26
C SER A 103 -11.05 -6.60 32.54
N LYS A 104 -12.10 -7.43 32.60
CA LYS A 104 -13.22 -7.36 33.58
C LYS A 104 -14.33 -8.37 33.23
N LYS A 105 -14.43 -9.37 34.11
CA LYS A 105 -15.58 -10.19 34.57
C LYS A 105 -16.61 -10.75 33.57
N GLN A 106 -16.90 -12.03 33.85
CA GLN A 106 -17.86 -12.96 33.28
C GLN A 106 -19.25 -12.36 33.03
N ASP A 107 -19.83 -12.70 31.87
CA ASP A 107 -21.26 -13.04 31.81
C ASP A 107 -21.49 -14.12 30.74
N GLU A 108 -22.26 -15.14 31.09
CA GLU A 108 -22.60 -16.29 30.24
C GLU A 108 -23.59 -15.85 29.15
N PHE A 109 -23.27 -16.11 27.87
CA PHE A 109 -24.26 -16.00 26.79
C PHE A 109 -24.28 -17.30 25.98
N GLN A 110 -25.39 -18.02 26.14
CA GLN A 110 -25.69 -19.29 25.48
C GLN A 110 -25.81 -19.11 23.97
N LEU A 111 -25.13 -19.99 23.22
CA LEU A 111 -25.36 -20.15 21.79
C LEU A 111 -26.71 -20.85 21.56
N SER A 112 -27.66 -20.14 20.95
CA SER A 112 -28.77 -20.74 20.20
C SER A 112 -28.85 -20.08 18.82
N GLY A 113 -29.11 -20.94 17.83
CA GLY A 113 -28.89 -20.66 16.43
C GLY A 113 -29.91 -19.73 15.78
N ASP A 114 -29.52 -19.41 14.55
CA ASP A 114 -30.30 -18.93 13.41
C ASP A 114 -30.83 -17.50 13.37
N SER A 115 -30.27 -16.82 12.37
CA SER A 115 -30.96 -15.91 11.46
C SER A 115 -31.35 -14.53 11.99
N VAL A 116 -30.39 -13.60 12.04
CA VAL A 116 -30.72 -12.16 11.98
C VAL A 116 -29.75 -11.41 11.09
N GLN A 117 -30.32 -10.84 10.04
CA GLN A 117 -29.92 -9.66 9.29
C GLN A 117 -28.88 -8.80 10.04
N LEU A 118 -27.61 -8.84 9.61
CA LEU A 118 -26.61 -7.94 10.17
C LEU A 118 -26.66 -6.61 9.43
N ALA A 119 -27.33 -5.68 10.13
CA ALA A 119 -27.51 -4.28 9.85
C ALA A 119 -26.27 -3.57 9.31
N GLU A 120 -26.56 -2.62 8.44
CA GLU A 120 -25.73 -1.46 8.10
C GLU A 120 -25.15 -0.82 9.36
N ALA A 121 -23.94 -1.23 9.73
CA ALA A 121 -23.12 -0.45 10.65
C ALA A 121 -22.56 0.73 9.86
N VAL A 122 -23.28 1.84 9.98
CA VAL A 122 -22.88 3.23 9.75
C VAL A 122 -21.37 3.36 9.56
N ALA A 123 -20.98 3.75 8.35
CA ALA A 123 -19.63 4.18 8.04
C ALA A 123 -19.29 5.39 8.92
N ASP A 124 -18.63 5.11 10.05
CA ASP A 124 -17.95 6.14 10.83
C ASP A 124 -16.85 6.73 9.93
N SER A 125 -17.12 7.92 9.42
CA SER A 125 -16.29 8.67 8.50
C SER A 125 -15.02 9.25 9.16
N ASN A 126 -14.81 8.97 10.45
CA ASN A 126 -13.68 9.44 11.24
C ASN A 126 -12.76 8.33 11.79
N ALA A 127 -12.94 7.07 11.39
CA ALA A 127 -11.92 6.06 11.67
C ALA A 127 -10.62 6.47 10.94
N PRO A 128 -9.46 6.58 11.63
CA PRO A 128 -8.21 6.89 10.95
C PRO A 128 -8.02 5.85 9.88
N GLU A 129 -7.95 6.30 8.62
CA GLU A 129 -7.51 5.49 7.48
C GLU A 129 -6.21 4.83 7.91
N THR A 130 -6.32 3.61 8.44
CA THR A 130 -5.16 2.83 8.79
C THR A 130 -4.69 2.36 7.44
N GLU A 131 -3.92 3.20 6.74
CA GLU A 131 -3.34 2.89 5.44
C GLU A 131 -2.76 1.48 5.60
N ALA A 132 -3.32 0.55 4.82
CA ALA A 132 -3.04 -0.87 4.94
C ALA A 132 -1.53 -1.07 4.91
N CYS A 133 -1.06 -2.08 5.65
CA CYS A 133 0.34 -2.47 5.63
C CYS A 133 0.84 -2.50 4.17
N PRO A 134 1.77 -1.63 3.75
CA PRO A 134 2.18 -1.53 2.34
C PRO A 134 3.07 -2.70 1.90
N VAL A 135 3.21 -3.70 2.78
CA VAL A 135 4.09 -4.84 2.63
C VAL A 135 3.33 -5.97 1.96
N PHE A 136 3.86 -6.44 0.84
CA PHE A 136 3.44 -7.70 0.26
C PHE A 136 3.87 -8.85 1.17
N ILE A 137 2.93 -9.72 1.52
CA ILE A 137 3.21 -10.93 2.30
C ILE A 137 2.76 -12.11 1.45
N ALA A 138 3.73 -12.96 1.07
CA ALA A 138 3.44 -14.15 0.30
C ALA A 138 2.41 -15.03 1.03
N HIS A 139 1.47 -15.60 0.27
CA HIS A 139 0.39 -16.45 0.78
C HIS A 139 -0.63 -15.76 1.69
N GLN A 140 -0.67 -14.42 1.73
CA GLN A 140 -1.71 -13.66 2.43
C GLN A 140 -2.46 -12.73 1.48
N LEU A 141 -3.79 -12.72 1.60
CA LEU A 141 -4.61 -11.78 0.85
C LEU A 141 -4.43 -10.36 1.42
N PRO A 142 -4.33 -9.33 0.56
CA PRO A 142 -4.31 -7.96 1.04
C PRO A 142 -5.63 -7.61 1.71
N THR A 143 -5.57 -6.76 2.73
CA THR A 143 -6.75 -6.29 3.48
C THR A 143 -7.66 -5.36 2.67
N GLN A 144 -7.13 -4.76 1.61
CA GLN A 144 -7.85 -3.88 0.69
C GLN A 144 -8.01 -4.57 -0.66
N ARG A 145 -9.13 -4.29 -1.33
CA ARG A 145 -9.41 -4.86 -2.65
C ARG A 145 -8.42 -4.40 -3.72
N GLN A 146 -7.99 -3.15 -3.64
CA GLN A 146 -7.02 -2.57 -4.57
C GLN A 146 -5.80 -2.13 -3.76
N VAL A 147 -4.62 -2.60 -4.15
CA VAL A 147 -3.35 -2.29 -3.51
C VAL A 147 -2.33 -1.92 -4.57
N TYR A 148 -1.48 -0.96 -4.22
CA TYR A 148 -0.37 -0.52 -5.05
C TYR A 148 0.94 -0.94 -4.39
N TYR A 149 1.63 -1.90 -4.99
CA TYR A 149 2.96 -2.34 -4.53
C TYR A 149 4.04 -1.63 -5.32
N GLN A 150 5.21 -1.41 -4.74
CA GLN A 150 6.40 -1.06 -5.51
C GLN A 150 7.23 -2.33 -5.74
N LEU A 151 7.80 -2.49 -6.93
CA LEU A 151 8.46 -3.74 -7.32
C LEU A 151 9.62 -4.11 -6.39
N CYS A 152 10.38 -3.12 -5.91
CA CYS A 152 11.49 -3.32 -4.96
C CYS A 152 11.05 -3.85 -3.59
N ASP A 153 9.76 -3.79 -3.28
CA ASP A 153 9.20 -4.27 -2.00
C ASP A 153 8.63 -5.70 -2.13
N LEU A 154 8.62 -6.29 -3.33
CA LEU A 154 8.14 -7.65 -3.62
C LEU A 154 9.25 -8.70 -3.41
N ARG A 155 9.53 -9.06 -2.16
CA ARG A 155 10.71 -9.89 -1.80
C ARG A 155 10.60 -11.39 -2.07
N ASP A 156 9.51 -11.86 -2.67
CA ASP A 156 9.31 -13.29 -2.96
C ASP A 156 10.21 -13.76 -4.11
N GLU A 157 10.85 -14.92 -3.96
CA GLU A 157 11.84 -15.45 -4.92
C GLU A 157 11.25 -15.66 -6.32
N SER A 158 10.02 -16.19 -6.39
CA SER A 158 9.35 -16.42 -7.68
C SER A 158 9.05 -15.10 -8.38
N LEU A 159 8.63 -14.08 -7.63
CA LEU A 159 8.39 -12.74 -8.16
C LEU A 159 9.69 -12.06 -8.59
N GLN A 160 10.75 -12.14 -7.80
CA GLN A 160 12.05 -11.57 -8.15
C GLN A 160 12.59 -12.19 -9.44
N THR A 161 12.45 -13.51 -9.62
CA THR A 161 12.82 -14.19 -10.86
C THR A 161 12.10 -13.61 -12.08
N LEU A 162 10.78 -13.37 -11.95
CA LEU A 162 9.98 -12.77 -13.02
C LEU A 162 10.36 -11.30 -13.29
N LEU A 163 10.63 -10.52 -12.25
CA LEU A 163 10.99 -9.11 -12.37
C LEU A 163 12.37 -8.92 -13.01
N HIS A 164 13.32 -9.78 -12.67
CA HIS A 164 14.68 -9.73 -13.19
C HIS A 164 14.84 -10.42 -14.55
N ALA A 165 13.81 -11.10 -15.05
CA ALA A 165 13.86 -11.78 -16.34
C ALA A 165 14.21 -10.84 -17.50
N ASN A 166 13.89 -9.54 -17.40
CA ASN A 166 14.15 -8.55 -18.44
C ASN A 166 15.44 -7.73 -18.23
N ASP A 167 16.19 -7.97 -17.15
CA ASP A 167 17.36 -7.16 -16.81
C ASP A 167 18.36 -7.01 -17.97
N GLY A 168 18.74 -5.76 -18.25
CA GLY A 168 19.71 -5.42 -19.29
C GLY A 168 19.10 -5.36 -20.69
N ARG A 169 17.78 -5.53 -20.82
CA ARG A 169 17.03 -5.41 -22.09
C ARG A 169 16.05 -4.24 -22.09
N GLU A 170 16.22 -3.30 -21.15
CA GLU A 170 15.42 -2.09 -21.06
C GLU A 170 16.00 -0.98 -21.96
N ASP A 171 15.55 -0.94 -23.21
CA ASP A 171 16.06 0.06 -24.17
C ASP A 171 15.29 1.39 -24.06
N GLU A 172 14.01 1.37 -23.70
CA GLU A 172 13.14 2.55 -23.60
C GLU A 172 12.15 2.49 -22.43
N CYS A 173 11.89 3.64 -21.82
CA CYS A 173 10.82 3.80 -20.83
C CYS A 173 9.47 4.00 -21.53
N SER A 174 8.79 2.90 -21.84
CA SER A 174 7.47 2.96 -22.47
C SER A 174 6.38 3.56 -21.55
N VAL A 175 5.40 4.22 -22.17
CA VAL A 175 4.19 4.65 -21.46
C VAL A 175 3.35 3.40 -21.15
N SER A 176 2.86 3.29 -19.92
CA SER A 176 1.99 2.17 -19.52
C SER A 176 0.74 2.13 -20.41
N VAL A 177 0.72 1.21 -21.38
CA VAL A 177 -0.48 0.88 -22.14
C VAL A 177 -1.35 0.02 -21.24
N TYR A 178 -2.52 0.54 -20.85
CA TYR A 178 -3.50 -0.28 -20.13
C TYR A 178 -3.93 -1.44 -21.02
N PHE A 179 -3.51 -2.66 -20.70
CA PHE A 179 -4.00 -3.92 -21.29
C PHE A 179 -5.46 -4.20 -20.88
N GLY A 180 -6.34 -3.23 -21.13
CA GLY A 180 -7.75 -3.25 -20.71
C GLY A 180 -8.72 -2.51 -21.62
N GLN A 181 -8.24 -1.83 -22.68
CA GLN A 181 -9.13 -1.49 -23.79
C GLN A 181 -9.40 -2.77 -24.57
N LYS A 182 -10.62 -3.31 -24.44
CA LYS A 182 -11.14 -4.31 -25.37
C LYS A 182 -10.88 -3.78 -26.77
N ARG A 183 -10.17 -4.56 -27.60
CA ARG A 183 -10.13 -4.30 -29.04
C ARG A 183 -11.58 -4.30 -29.56
N PRO A 184 -11.92 -3.39 -30.50
CA PRO A 184 -13.22 -3.41 -31.16
C PRO A 184 -13.49 -4.76 -31.83
#